data_AF-A0A2N5AF17-F1
#
_entry.id   AF-A0A2N5AF17-F1
#
_cell.length_a   1.000
_cell.length_b   1.000
_cell.length_c   1.000
_cell.angle_alpha   90.00
_cell.angle_beta   90.00
_cell.angle_gamma   90.00
#
_symmetry.space_group_name_H-M   'P 1'
#
loop_
_entity.id
_entity.type
_entity.pdbx_description
1 polymer ?
#
loop_
_entity_poly.entity_id
_entity_poly.type
_entity_poly.pdbx_seq_one_letter_code
_entity_poly.pdbx_strand_id
1 'polypeptide(L)' 'MADIIRSEKPLAVSPIKTGQPLGAILASLGLAQAIPLVHGAQGCSAFAKVFFIQHFHDPVPLQSTAMDPT' A
#
# COMPACT_ATOMS: atom_id res chain seq x y z
N MET A 1 6.84 -5.52 -33.91
CA MET A 1 7.30 -6.41 -32.81
C MET A 1 7.59 -5.50 -31.62
N ALA A 2 7.15 -5.84 -30.41
CA ALA A 2 7.38 -4.98 -29.24
C ALA A 2 8.71 -5.34 -28.58
N ASP A 3 9.56 -4.34 -28.34
CA ASP A 3 10.79 -4.52 -27.59
C ASP A 3 10.49 -4.52 -26.08
N ILE A 4 10.96 -5.55 -25.37
CA ILE A 4 10.78 -5.69 -23.92
C ILE A 4 11.99 -5.11 -23.20
N ILE A 5 11.83 -3.94 -22.58
CA ILE A 5 12.88 -3.26 -21.81
C ILE A 5 12.74 -3.67 -20.34
N ARG A 6 13.81 -4.18 -19.73
CA ARG A 6 13.89 -4.51 -18.30
C ARG A 6 14.93 -3.62 -17.60
N SER A 7 14.68 -3.29 -16.34
CA SER A 7 15.65 -2.57 -15.50
C SER A 7 16.65 -3.56 -14.91
N GLU A 8 17.94 -3.37 -15.21
CA GLU A 8 19.01 -4.24 -14.71
C GLU A 8 19.68 -3.70 -13.43
N LYS A 9 19.50 -2.41 -13.12
CA LYS A 9 20.09 -1.81 -11.92
C LYS A 9 19.47 -2.40 -10.63
N PRO A 10 20.27 -2.71 -9.59
CA PRO A 10 19.77 -3.21 -8.31
C PRO A 10 19.06 -2.12 -7.49
N LEU A 11 19.37 -0.84 -7.75
CA LEU A 11 18.82 0.30 -7.03
C LEU A 11 17.54 0.83 -7.68
N ALA A 12 16.46 0.88 -6.91
CA ALA A 12 15.28 1.65 -7.28
C ALA A 12 15.53 3.16 -7.04
N VAL A 13 15.35 3.98 -8.07
CA VAL A 13 15.41 5.45 -7.97
C VAL A 13 14.05 5.96 -8.43
N SER A 14 13.37 6.75 -7.60
CA SER A 14 12.01 7.25 -7.86
C SER A 14 11.06 6.14 -8.35
N PRO A 15 10.78 5.11 -7.52
CA PRO A 15 10.05 3.92 -7.95
C PRO A 15 8.64 4.28 -8.43
N ILE A 16 8.24 3.71 -9.58
CA ILE A 16 6.89 3.88 -10.14
C ILE A 16 5.89 2.83 -9.60
N LYS A 17 6.37 1.84 -8.85
CA LYS A 17 5.55 0.77 -8.27
C LYS A 17 5.47 0.95 -6.77
N THR A 18 4.29 0.71 -6.23
CA THR A 18 4.04 0.64 -4.78
C THR A 18 3.99 -0.82 -4.32
N GLY A 19 4.02 -1.04 -3.00
CA GLY A 19 3.88 -2.37 -2.42
C GLY A 19 2.49 -2.96 -2.67
N GLN A 20 2.43 -4.27 -2.88
CA GLN A 20 1.18 -5.01 -3.12
C GLN A 20 0.07 -4.76 -2.07
N PRO A 21 0.37 -4.61 -0.75
CA PRO A 21 -0.68 -4.35 0.24
C PRO A 21 -1.50 -3.09 -0.04
N LEU A 22 -0.93 -2.08 -0.70
CA LEU A 22 -1.64 -0.85 -1.04
C LEU A 22 -2.81 -1.12 -1.99
N GLY A 23 -2.59 -1.94 -3.03
CA GLY A 23 -3.65 -2.37 -3.94
C GLY A 23 -4.72 -3.23 -3.25
N ALA A 24 -4.30 -4.14 -2.35
CA ALA A 24 -5.24 -4.97 -1.58
C ALA A 24 -6.12 -4.14 -0.64
N ILE A 25 -5.55 -3.12 0.00
CA ILE A 25 -6.30 -2.15 0.83
C ILE A 25 -7.33 -1.43 -0.02
N LEU A 26 -6.95 -0.90 -1.19
CA LEU A 26 -7.87 -0.20 -2.08
C LEU A 26 -9.03 -1.10 -2.53
N ALA A 27 -8.74 -2.34 -2.92
CA ALA A 27 -9.78 -3.30 -3.28
C ALA A 27 -10.73 -3.57 -2.10
N SER A 28 -10.19 -3.69 -0.88
CA SER A 28 -10.98 -3.95 0.33
C SER A 28 -11.85 -2.76 0.73
N LEU A 29 -11.39 -1.52 0.51
CA LEU A 29 -12.17 -0.30 0.75
C LEU A 29 -13.39 -0.17 -0.19
N GLY A 30 -13.38 -0.88 -1.33
CA GLY A 30 -14.54 -0.96 -2.22
C GLY A 30 -15.66 -1.87 -1.71
N LEU A 31 -15.45 -2.62 -0.63
CA LEU A 31 -16.44 -3.50 -0.04
C LEU A 31 -17.29 -2.74 0.99
N ALA A 32 -18.61 -2.84 0.86
CA ALA A 32 -19.54 -2.21 1.80
C ALA A 32 -19.37 -2.81 3.20
N GLN A 33 -19.35 -1.93 4.22
CA GLN A 33 -19.23 -2.32 5.64
C GLN A 33 -17.96 -3.12 5.97
N ALA A 34 -16.87 -2.90 5.24
CA ALA A 34 -15.57 -3.53 5.50
C ALA A 34 -14.54 -2.51 6.02
N ILE A 35 -13.67 -2.96 6.92
CA ILE A 35 -12.47 -2.23 7.36
C ILE A 35 -11.27 -3.12 7.08
N PRO A 36 -10.32 -2.71 6.22
CA PRO A 36 -9.12 -3.50 5.95
C PRO A 36 -8.21 -3.57 7.19
N LEU A 37 -7.71 -4.77 7.50
CA LEU A 37 -6.75 -5.03 8.57
C LEU A 37 -5.42 -5.50 7.96
N VAL A 38 -4.36 -4.71 8.14
CA VAL A 38 -3.01 -5.03 7.64
C VAL A 38 -2.24 -5.81 8.69
N HIS A 39 -1.95 -7.07 8.41
CA HIS A 39 -1.04 -7.87 9.21
C HIS A 39 0.42 -7.46 8.93
N GLY A 40 1.06 -6.85 9.92
CA GLY A 40 2.43 -6.33 9.80
C GLY A 40 2.76 -5.30 10.86
N ALA A 41 3.96 -4.71 10.75
CA ALA A 41 4.36 -3.58 11.59
C ALA A 41 3.48 -2.34 11.30
N GLN A 42 3.32 -1.48 12.30
CA GLN A 42 2.42 -0.32 12.22
C GLN A 42 2.73 0.59 11.02
N GLY A 43 4.00 0.76 10.67
CA GLY A 43 4.46 1.62 9.57
C GLY A 43 3.82 1.28 8.22
N CYS A 44 3.61 -0.01 7.91
CA CYS A 44 3.00 -0.43 6.65
C CYS A 44 1.58 0.13 6.47
N SER A 45 0.80 0.17 7.54
CA SER A 45 -0.57 0.73 7.52
C SER A 45 -0.57 2.26 7.52
N ALA A 46 0.35 2.89 8.25
CA ALA A 46 0.44 4.35 8.34
C ALA A 46 0.74 5.00 6.97
N PHE A 47 1.71 4.45 6.23
CA PHE A 47 2.04 4.96 4.89
C PHE A 47 0.90 4.80 3.88
N ALA A 48 0.22 3.64 3.89
CA ALA A 48 -0.93 3.42 3.03
C ALA A 48 -2.06 4.42 3.33
N LYS A 49 -2.32 4.69 4.62
CA LYS A 49 -3.32 5.67 5.05
C LYS A 49 -2.97 7.08 4.56
N VAL A 50 -1.73 7.54 4.75
CA VAL A 50 -1.29 8.87 4.27
C VAL A 50 -1.41 8.97 2.75
N PHE A 51 -0.98 7.93 2.01
CA PHE A 51 -1.07 7.90 0.56
C PHE A 51 -2.51 8.08 0.06
N PHE A 52 -3.46 7.33 0.63
CA PHE A 52 -4.86 7.42 0.21
C PHE A 52 -5.55 8.70 0.66
N ILE A 53 -5.25 9.22 1.87
CA ILE A 53 -5.78 10.52 2.31
C ILE A 53 -5.30 11.63 1.37
N GLN A 54 -4.03 11.61 0.93
CA GLN A 54 -3.51 12.59 -0.02
C GLN A 54 -4.12 12.46 -1.41
N HIS A 55 -4.44 11.23 -1.84
CA HIS A 55 -5.02 11.00 -3.16
C HIS A 55 -6.51 11.33 -3.24
N PHE A 56 -7.29 10.89 -2.24
CA PHE A 56 -8.75 11.05 -2.20
C PHE A 56 -9.21 12.31 -1.46
N HIS A 57 -8.32 12.94 -0.68
CA HIS A 57 -8.65 14.06 0.20
C HIS A 57 -9.75 13.74 1.23
N ASP A 58 -9.82 12.49 1.69
CA ASP A 58 -10.84 12.02 2.64
C ASP A 58 -10.23 11.03 3.66
N PRO A 59 -10.68 10.99 4.93
CA PRO A 59 -10.17 10.03 5.91
C PRO A 59 -10.42 8.58 5.51
N VAL A 60 -9.37 7.77 5.50
CA VAL A 60 -9.44 6.35 5.11
C VAL A 60 -9.47 5.43 6.35
N PRO A 61 -10.50 4.58 6.51
CA PRO A 61 -10.55 3.59 7.59
C PRO A 61 -9.60 2.43 7.30
N LEU A 62 -8.63 2.20 8.19
CA LEU A 62 -7.61 1.16 8.07
C LEU A 62 -7.08 0.78 9.45
N GLN A 63 -6.87 -0.51 9.69
CA GLN A 63 -6.30 -1.04 10.95
C GLN A 63 -5.03 -1.85 10.71
N SER A 64 -4.25 -2.06 11.75
CA SER A 64 -3.04 -2.90 11.74
C SER A 64 -3.00 -3.83 12.94
N THR A 65 -2.41 -5.01 12.77
CA THR A 65 -2.11 -5.91 13.89
C THR A 65 -0.92 -5.45 14.73
N ALA A 66 -0.22 -4.38 14.34
CA ALA A 66 0.91 -3.80 15.07
C ALA A 66 1.95 -4.84 15.50
N MET A 67 2.43 -5.66 14.56
CA MET A 67 3.44 -6.66 14.87
C MET A 67 4.70 -6.00 15.42
N ASP A 68 5.13 -6.48 16.57
CA ASP A 68 6.36 -6.10 17.24
C ASP A 68 7.35 -7.28 17.11
N PRO A 69 8.65 -7.05 16.85
CA PRO A 69 9.65 -8.11 16.78
C PRO A 69 9.99 -8.76 18.14
N THR A 70 9.39 -8.31 19.25
CA THR A 70 9.65 -8.80 20.61
C THR A 70 8.99 -10.13 20.94
#